data_AF-A0A837HJK2-F1
#
_entry.id   AF-A0A837HJK2-F1
#
_cell.length_a   1.000
_cell.length_b   1.000
_cell.length_c   1.000
_cell.angle_alpha   90.00
_cell.angle_beta   90.00
_cell.angle_gamma   90.00
#
_symmetry.space_group_name_H-M   'P 1'
#
loop_
_entity.id
_entity.type
_entity.pdbx_description
1 polymer ?
#
loop_
_entity_poly.entity_id
_entity_poly.type
_entity_poly.pdbx_seq_one_letter_code
_entity_poly.pdbx_strand_id
1 'polypeptide(L)'
;MAISSSRDVNFIKLKSLKKADLFKFCNKFIIESSRDVTQTIANILEAFDNKKVTTTQINDYIRDLYKEMREGEIGLTGATHQKIIEELDKVDSHIWGMIQGAVDSHIQANYVRKYFLYNDIVNAVSSRLYDTIKSYTLCTWYNHWSTVFLEDLICENKNVVPIIKKVKGVDVIWNEQPVDIKVTNLPKEWFKDKRTIDEAIKNPILVAKYLYEYQGEARFGDDNRLFILIYDKSNPSESWKIKRDYELIKKNVGEFFEQKVELDAVNFSYGKKQKKQYQAHSKVLFIVK
;
A
#
# COMPACT_ATOMS: atom_id res chain seq x y z
N MET A 1 13.08 11.14 6.54
CA MET A 1 11.96 11.70 7.35
C MET A 1 12.28 11.47 8.83
N ALA A 2 12.20 12.50 9.70
CA ALA A 2 12.53 12.37 11.12
C ALA A 2 11.53 11.48 11.88
N ILE A 3 11.96 10.89 13.00
CA ILE A 3 11.06 10.20 13.95
C ILE A 3 9.99 11.21 14.35
N SER A 4 8.73 10.90 14.05
CA SER A 4 7.61 11.82 14.26
C SER A 4 7.24 11.83 15.75
N SER A 5 6.98 13.00 16.32
CA SER A 5 6.46 13.06 17.70
C SER A 5 5.06 12.44 17.77
N SER A 6 4.62 12.00 18.96
CA SER A 6 3.25 11.49 19.13
C SER A 6 2.19 12.50 18.65
N ARG A 7 2.48 13.80 18.78
CA ARG A 7 1.61 14.88 18.30
C ARG A 7 1.54 14.91 16.77
N ASP A 8 2.67 14.77 16.08
CA ASP A 8 2.73 14.74 14.61
C ASP A 8 2.01 13.51 14.04
N VAL A 9 2.19 12.36 14.69
CA VAL A 9 1.50 11.12 14.33
C VAL A 9 -0.01 11.26 14.53
N ASN A 10 -0.44 11.89 15.63
CA ASN A 10 -1.85 12.21 15.85
C ASN A 10 -2.40 13.21 14.81
N PHE A 11 -1.61 14.18 14.36
CA PHE A 11 -2.01 15.06 13.27
C PHE A 11 -2.27 14.27 11.98
N ILE A 12 -1.40 13.30 11.62
CA ILE A 12 -1.58 12.44 10.45
C ILE A 12 -2.88 11.61 10.57
N LYS A 13 -3.10 11.00 11.74
CA LYS A 13 -4.33 10.26 12.07
C LYS A 13 -5.58 11.11 11.84
N LEU A 14 -5.63 12.30 12.42
CA LEU A 14 -6.78 13.21 12.32
C LEU A 14 -6.97 13.74 10.89
N LYS A 15 -5.88 13.98 10.16
CA LYS A 15 -5.92 14.38 8.74
C LYS A 15 -6.56 13.31 7.85
N SER A 16 -6.46 12.03 8.24
CA SER A 16 -7.11 10.91 7.56
C SER A 16 -8.63 10.86 7.77
N LEU A 17 -9.20 11.62 8.71
CA LEU A 17 -10.64 11.59 8.96
C LEU A 17 -11.42 12.46 7.96
N LYS A 18 -12.71 12.13 7.75
CA LYS A 18 -13.65 13.01 7.05
C LYS A 18 -14.13 14.09 8.02
N LYS A 19 -14.62 15.21 7.48
CA LYS A 19 -15.14 16.34 8.29
C LYS A 19 -16.22 15.90 9.28
N ALA A 20 -17.15 15.05 8.86
CA ALA A 20 -18.22 14.54 9.71
C ALA A 20 -17.69 13.71 10.88
N ASP A 21 -16.64 12.92 10.67
CA ASP A 21 -16.04 12.06 11.70
C ASP A 21 -15.24 12.88 12.72
N LEU A 22 -14.53 13.92 12.26
CA LEU A 22 -13.90 14.88 13.18
C LEU A 22 -14.93 15.56 14.09
N PHE A 23 -16.10 15.93 13.57
CA PHE A 23 -17.17 16.52 14.37
C PHE A 23 -17.78 15.53 15.37
N LYS A 24 -17.99 14.28 14.96
CA LYS A 24 -18.41 13.22 15.89
C LYS A 24 -17.39 13.02 17.02
N PHE A 25 -16.09 13.03 16.70
CA PHE A 25 -15.02 12.95 17.69
C PHE A 25 -15.06 14.14 18.65
N CYS A 26 -15.13 15.37 18.13
CA CYS A 26 -15.25 16.58 18.94
C CYS A 26 -16.44 16.51 19.89
N ASN A 27 -17.61 16.10 19.41
CA ASN A 27 -18.81 15.94 20.25
C ASN A 27 -18.61 14.89 21.35
N LYS A 28 -18.02 13.74 21.02
CA LYS A 28 -17.74 12.64 21.96
C LYS A 28 -16.83 13.08 23.11
N PHE A 29 -15.86 13.94 22.85
CA PHE A 29 -14.89 14.41 23.84
C PHE A 29 -15.12 15.85 24.32
N ILE A 30 -16.26 16.46 23.98
CA ILE A 30 -16.64 17.83 24.38
C ILE A 30 -15.56 18.84 23.95
N ILE A 31 -15.06 18.72 22.72
CA ILE A 31 -14.06 19.62 22.12
C ILE A 31 -14.79 20.57 21.16
N GLU A 32 -14.40 21.84 21.16
CA GLU A 32 -14.95 22.81 20.21
C GLU A 32 -14.57 22.44 18.77
N SER A 33 -15.57 22.30 17.90
CA SER A 33 -15.37 22.09 16.46
C SER A 33 -15.55 23.40 15.68
N SER A 34 -14.86 23.55 14.55
CA SER A 34 -15.00 24.69 13.65
C SER A 34 -15.53 24.29 12.28
N ARG A 35 -16.08 25.23 11.51
CA ARG A 35 -16.42 24.97 10.10
C ARG A 35 -15.19 24.64 9.27
N ASP A 36 -14.02 25.13 9.67
CA ASP A 36 -12.72 24.77 9.10
C ASP A 36 -12.19 23.45 9.70
N VAL A 37 -11.81 22.53 8.82
CA VAL A 37 -11.25 21.23 9.18
C VAL A 37 -9.88 21.40 9.83
N THR A 38 -9.06 22.36 9.35
CA THR A 38 -7.73 22.58 9.90
C THR A 38 -7.82 23.07 11.34
N GLN A 39 -8.67 24.05 11.60
CA GLN A 39 -8.95 24.52 12.96
C GLN A 39 -9.52 23.41 13.86
N THR A 40 -10.42 22.58 13.34
CA THR A 40 -10.96 21.44 14.11
C THR A 40 -9.87 20.46 14.52
N ILE A 41 -8.94 20.12 13.62
CA ILE A 41 -7.78 19.28 13.95
C ILE A 41 -6.89 19.96 14.99
N ALA A 42 -6.64 21.27 14.85
CA ALA A 42 -5.86 22.03 15.81
C ALA A 42 -6.46 21.97 17.23
N ASN A 43 -7.78 22.15 17.35
CA ASN A 43 -8.50 22.07 18.63
C ASN A 43 -8.40 20.67 19.26
N ILE A 44 -8.45 19.60 18.45
CA ILE A 44 -8.26 18.23 18.95
C ILE A 44 -6.82 18.02 19.43
N LEU A 45 -5.83 18.54 18.72
CA LEU A 45 -4.42 18.44 19.14
C LEU A 45 -4.14 19.25 20.41
N GLU A 46 -4.76 20.42 20.56
CA GLU A 46 -4.69 21.19 21.81
C GLU A 46 -5.34 20.43 22.97
N ALA A 47 -6.47 19.77 22.73
CA ALA A 47 -7.09 18.88 23.73
C ALA A 47 -6.17 17.70 24.09
N PHE A 48 -5.40 17.18 23.13
CA PHE A 48 -4.37 16.16 23.38
C PHE A 48 -3.21 16.74 24.21
N ASP A 49 -2.70 17.91 23.84
CA ASP A 49 -1.61 18.60 24.57
C ASP A 49 -2.02 18.88 26.03
N ASN A 50 -3.30 19.20 26.25
CA ASN A 50 -3.92 19.42 27.57
C ASN A 50 -4.39 18.12 28.27
N LYS A 51 -4.04 16.94 27.76
CA LYS A 51 -4.38 15.61 28.31
C LYS A 51 -5.88 15.31 28.42
N LYS A 52 -6.73 16.06 27.72
CA LYS A 52 -8.19 15.82 27.64
C LYS A 52 -8.52 14.63 26.73
N VAL A 53 -7.66 14.38 25.74
CA VAL A 53 -7.72 13.22 24.85
C VAL A 53 -6.36 12.54 24.80
N THR A 54 -6.34 11.21 24.70
CA THR A 54 -5.10 10.43 24.57
C THR A 54 -4.92 9.89 23.16
N THR A 55 -3.67 9.53 22.80
CA THR A 55 -3.37 8.82 21.55
C THR A 55 -4.20 7.54 21.42
N THR A 56 -4.36 6.78 22.51
CA THR A 56 -5.16 5.56 22.52
C THR A 56 -6.61 5.83 22.14
N GLN A 57 -7.23 6.89 22.66
CA GLN A 57 -8.61 7.25 22.30
C GLN A 57 -8.76 7.65 20.83
N ILE A 58 -7.75 8.32 20.24
CA ILE A 58 -7.72 8.64 18.81
C ILE A 58 -7.58 7.34 17.99
N ASN A 59 -6.68 6.45 18.39
CA ASN A 59 -6.43 5.18 17.73
C ASN A 59 -7.69 4.30 17.73
N ASP A 60 -8.34 4.14 18.87
CA ASP A 60 -9.53 3.31 19.01
C ASP A 60 -10.69 3.86 18.19
N TYR A 61 -10.89 5.18 18.20
CA TYR A 61 -11.90 5.82 17.36
C TYR A 61 -11.69 5.55 15.86
N ILE A 62 -10.44 5.60 15.39
CA ILE A 62 -10.12 5.33 13.99
C ILE A 62 -10.33 3.85 13.64
N ARG A 63 -9.98 2.93 14.53
CA ARG A 63 -10.22 1.49 14.32
C ARG A 63 -11.71 1.19 14.24
N ASP A 64 -12.51 1.80 15.10
CA ASP A 64 -13.97 1.63 15.07
C ASP A 64 -14.56 2.15 13.75
N LEU A 65 -14.14 3.34 13.30
CA LEU A 65 -14.56 3.88 11.99
C LEU A 65 -14.17 2.99 10.81
N TYR A 66 -12.98 2.39 10.86
CA TYR A 66 -12.53 1.48 9.81
C TYR A 66 -13.37 0.20 9.77
N LYS A 67 -13.68 -0.37 10.94
CA LYS A 67 -14.58 -1.53 11.05
C LYS A 67 -15.96 -1.22 10.49
N GLU A 68 -16.57 -0.11 10.90
CA GLU A 68 -17.88 0.34 10.38
C GLU A 68 -17.83 0.51 8.85
N MET A 69 -16.75 1.08 8.31
CA MET A 69 -16.56 1.24 6.87
C MET A 69 -16.50 -0.11 6.14
N ARG A 70 -15.70 -1.05 6.63
CA ARG A 70 -15.57 -2.38 6.00
C ARG A 70 -16.82 -3.22 6.15
N GLU A 71 -17.49 -3.18 7.30
CA GLU A 71 -18.80 -3.84 7.48
C GLU A 71 -19.83 -3.31 6.49
N GLY A 72 -19.88 -1.98 6.28
CA GLY A 72 -20.74 -1.35 5.29
C GLY A 72 -20.41 -1.77 3.86
N GLU A 73 -19.12 -1.80 3.49
CA GLU A 73 -18.70 -2.23 2.15
C GLU A 73 -19.00 -3.73 1.91
N ILE A 74 -18.74 -4.59 2.89
CA ILE A 74 -19.10 -6.02 2.84
C ILE A 74 -20.61 -6.17 2.68
N GLY A 75 -21.42 -5.42 3.42
CA GLY A 75 -22.87 -5.44 3.30
C GLY A 75 -23.38 -5.04 1.92
N LEU A 76 -22.69 -4.12 1.24
CA LEU A 76 -23.04 -3.66 -0.11
C LEU A 76 -22.53 -4.57 -1.23
N THR A 77 -21.33 -5.13 -1.08
CA THR A 77 -20.59 -5.81 -2.16
C THR A 77 -20.52 -7.32 -2.00
N GLY A 78 -20.70 -7.84 -0.78
CA GLY A 78 -20.43 -9.23 -0.42
C GLY A 78 -18.94 -9.58 -0.36
N ALA A 79 -18.03 -8.60 -0.45
CA ALA A 79 -16.57 -8.80 -0.53
C ALA A 79 -15.94 -9.13 0.84
N THR A 80 -16.35 -10.25 1.44
CA THR A 80 -15.67 -10.85 2.60
C THR A 80 -14.29 -11.39 2.19
N HIS A 81 -13.38 -11.61 3.14
CA HIS A 81 -12.08 -12.23 2.84
C HIS A 81 -12.23 -13.56 2.10
N GLN A 82 -13.13 -14.42 2.56
CA GLN A 82 -13.39 -15.70 1.91
C GLN A 82 -13.82 -15.50 0.44
N LYS A 83 -14.75 -14.59 0.18
CA LYS A 83 -15.24 -14.33 -1.19
C LYS A 83 -14.17 -13.70 -2.07
N ILE A 84 -13.37 -12.77 -1.54
CA ILE A 84 -12.24 -12.20 -2.27
C ILE A 84 -11.27 -13.30 -2.70
N ILE A 85 -10.88 -14.20 -1.79
CA ILE A 85 -9.95 -15.29 -2.12
C ILE A 85 -10.55 -16.24 -3.17
N GLU A 86 -11.81 -16.66 -3.00
CA GLU A 86 -12.53 -17.50 -3.98
C GLU A 86 -12.52 -16.88 -5.39
N GLU A 87 -12.68 -15.56 -5.51
CA GLU A 87 -12.63 -14.86 -6.80
C GLU A 87 -11.20 -14.68 -7.33
N LEU A 88 -10.23 -14.38 -6.46
CA LEU A 88 -8.81 -14.25 -6.83
C LEU A 88 -8.22 -15.59 -7.32
N ASP A 89 -8.72 -16.72 -6.82
CA ASP A 89 -8.29 -18.06 -7.25
C ASP A 89 -8.65 -18.39 -8.71
N LYS A 90 -9.67 -17.72 -9.26
CA LYS A 90 -10.08 -17.88 -10.67
C LYS A 90 -9.10 -17.26 -11.65
N VAL A 91 -8.19 -16.40 -11.20
CA VAL A 91 -7.17 -15.79 -12.06
C VAL A 91 -6.03 -16.77 -12.26
N ASP A 92 -5.81 -17.24 -13.47
CA ASP A 92 -4.76 -18.22 -13.80
C ASP A 92 -3.48 -17.60 -14.36
N SER A 93 -3.56 -16.34 -14.78
CA SER A 93 -2.49 -15.61 -15.46
C SER A 93 -2.40 -14.16 -14.97
N HIS A 94 -1.17 -13.70 -14.70
CA HIS A 94 -0.89 -12.34 -14.27
C HIS A 94 0.12 -11.69 -15.23
N ILE A 95 -0.34 -11.44 -16.45
CA ILE A 95 0.46 -10.88 -17.54
C ILE A 95 0.05 -9.44 -17.77
N TRP A 96 0.98 -8.51 -17.59
CA TRP A 96 0.76 -7.11 -17.92
C TRP A 96 0.88 -6.89 -19.43
N GLY A 97 -0.22 -6.50 -20.07
CA GLY A 97 -0.20 -6.00 -21.46
C GLY A 97 0.12 -4.50 -21.57
N MET A 98 -0.03 -3.74 -20.47
CA MET A 98 0.08 -2.28 -20.46
C MET A 98 0.55 -1.77 -19.10
N ILE A 99 1.07 -0.54 -19.06
CA ILE A 99 1.38 0.16 -17.81
C ILE A 99 0.06 0.57 -17.12
N GLN A 100 -0.03 0.31 -15.81
CA GLN A 100 -1.16 0.74 -14.98
C GLN A 100 -1.45 2.24 -15.13
N GLY A 101 -2.69 2.60 -15.43
CA GLY A 101 -3.13 4.00 -15.62
C GLY A 101 -2.88 4.58 -17.00
N ALA A 102 -2.31 3.82 -17.94
CA ALA A 102 -1.91 4.32 -19.27
C ALA A 102 -2.80 3.80 -20.41
N VAL A 103 -4.06 3.44 -20.13
CA VAL A 103 -4.95 2.83 -21.14
C VAL A 103 -5.12 3.72 -22.37
N ASP A 104 -5.53 4.98 -22.14
CA ASP A 104 -5.72 5.94 -23.24
C ASP A 104 -4.42 6.20 -24.00
N SER A 105 -3.33 6.53 -23.30
CA SER A 105 -2.04 6.80 -23.94
C SER A 105 -1.53 5.62 -24.76
N HIS A 106 -1.77 4.39 -24.31
CA HIS A 106 -1.42 3.19 -25.07
C HIS A 106 -2.25 3.07 -26.36
N ILE A 107 -3.57 3.30 -26.30
CA ILE A 107 -4.45 3.29 -27.48
C ILE A 107 -3.98 4.36 -28.47
N GLN A 108 -3.74 5.58 -27.99
CA GLN A 108 -3.28 6.70 -28.82
C GLN A 108 -1.97 6.40 -29.53
N ALA A 109 -0.97 5.88 -28.81
CA ALA A 109 0.36 5.65 -29.35
C ALA A 109 0.45 4.39 -30.25
N ASN A 110 -0.23 3.31 -29.89
CA ASN A 110 -0.06 2.01 -30.56
C ASN A 110 -1.12 1.70 -31.61
N TYR A 111 -2.24 2.43 -31.61
CA TYR A 111 -3.35 2.22 -32.54
C TYR A 111 -3.65 3.50 -33.34
N VAL A 112 -4.15 4.55 -32.68
CA VAL A 112 -4.66 5.75 -33.37
C VAL A 112 -3.60 6.43 -34.25
N ARG A 113 -2.39 6.66 -33.71
CA ARG A 113 -1.32 7.34 -34.47
C ARG A 113 -0.52 6.40 -35.38
N LYS A 114 -0.79 5.10 -35.34
CA LYS A 114 -0.01 4.07 -36.04
C LYS A 114 -0.67 3.58 -37.32
N TYR A 115 -2.00 3.47 -37.34
CA TYR A 115 -2.74 2.95 -38.48
C TYR A 115 -3.49 4.08 -39.19
N PHE A 116 -3.16 4.30 -40.46
CA PHE A 116 -3.88 5.24 -41.33
C PHE A 116 -5.09 4.58 -42.01
N LEU A 117 -4.93 3.34 -42.50
CA LEU A 117 -5.98 2.62 -43.21
C LEU A 117 -7.00 2.02 -42.24
N TYR A 118 -8.28 2.19 -42.57
CA TYR A 118 -9.40 1.72 -41.74
C TYR A 118 -9.36 0.21 -41.49
N ASN A 119 -9.12 -0.60 -42.53
CA ASN A 119 -9.10 -2.06 -42.37
C ASN A 119 -7.94 -2.52 -41.47
N ASP A 120 -6.80 -1.83 -41.49
CA ASP A 120 -5.65 -2.19 -40.67
C ASP A 120 -5.93 -1.93 -39.18
N ILE A 121 -6.54 -0.79 -38.84
CA ILE A 121 -6.90 -0.51 -37.44
C ILE A 121 -7.97 -1.47 -36.92
N VAL A 122 -8.98 -1.80 -37.74
CA VAL A 122 -10.02 -2.78 -37.37
C VAL A 122 -9.40 -4.16 -37.08
N ASN A 123 -8.48 -4.61 -37.93
CA ASN A 123 -7.76 -5.87 -37.74
C ASN A 123 -6.86 -5.83 -36.49
N ALA A 124 -6.15 -4.73 -36.25
CA ALA A 124 -5.28 -4.58 -35.08
C ALA A 124 -6.05 -4.57 -33.76
N VAL A 125 -7.21 -3.89 -33.72
CA VAL A 125 -8.09 -3.85 -32.55
C VAL A 125 -8.61 -5.25 -32.24
N SER A 126 -9.17 -5.93 -33.24
CA SER A 126 -9.80 -7.24 -33.08
C SER A 126 -8.80 -8.35 -32.72
N SER A 127 -7.56 -8.26 -33.21
CA SER A 127 -6.54 -9.30 -32.98
C SER A 127 -5.74 -9.12 -31.68
N ARG A 128 -5.61 -7.90 -31.14
CA ARG A 128 -4.65 -7.64 -30.04
C ARG A 128 -5.16 -6.72 -28.95
N LEU A 129 -5.95 -5.70 -29.28
CA LEU A 129 -6.35 -4.70 -28.28
C LEU A 129 -7.26 -5.33 -27.23
N TYR A 130 -8.19 -6.19 -27.64
CA TYR A 130 -9.11 -6.87 -26.73
C TYR A 130 -8.36 -7.63 -25.63
N ASP A 131 -7.44 -8.52 -26.00
CA ASP A 131 -6.67 -9.33 -25.03
C ASP A 131 -5.79 -8.46 -24.13
N THR A 132 -5.24 -7.38 -24.69
CA THR A 132 -4.40 -6.43 -23.96
C THR A 132 -5.20 -5.69 -22.87
N ILE A 133 -6.40 -5.20 -23.22
CA ILE A 133 -7.31 -4.52 -22.29
C ILE A 133 -7.88 -5.50 -21.26
N LYS A 134 -8.23 -6.72 -21.67
CA LYS A 134 -8.66 -7.79 -20.78
C LYS A 134 -7.59 -8.11 -19.73
N SER A 135 -6.36 -8.36 -20.17
CA SER A 135 -5.22 -8.68 -19.29
C SER A 135 -4.92 -7.55 -18.32
N TYR A 136 -4.92 -6.30 -18.80
CA TYR A 136 -4.80 -5.12 -17.96
C TYR A 136 -5.89 -5.07 -16.88
N THR A 137 -7.15 -5.24 -17.28
CA THR A 137 -8.31 -5.13 -16.40
C THR A 137 -8.24 -6.17 -15.29
N LEU A 138 -7.99 -7.45 -15.65
CA LEU A 138 -7.83 -8.54 -14.71
C LEU A 138 -6.66 -8.33 -13.75
N CYS A 139 -5.49 -7.88 -14.24
CA CYS A 139 -4.35 -7.59 -13.37
C CYS A 139 -4.63 -6.44 -12.40
N THR A 140 -5.28 -5.36 -12.86
CA THR A 140 -5.62 -4.23 -11.97
C THR A 140 -6.67 -4.59 -10.94
N TRP A 141 -7.67 -5.38 -11.32
CA TRP A 141 -8.69 -5.92 -10.42
C TRP A 141 -8.07 -6.88 -9.39
N TYR A 142 -7.20 -7.80 -9.82
CA TYR A 142 -6.48 -8.72 -8.92
C TYR A 142 -5.63 -7.96 -7.91
N ASN A 143 -4.86 -6.96 -8.37
CA ASN A 143 -4.04 -6.14 -7.47
C ASN A 143 -4.87 -5.29 -6.52
N HIS A 144 -6.03 -4.79 -6.94
CA HIS A 144 -6.94 -4.06 -6.07
C HIS A 144 -7.45 -4.96 -4.93
N TRP A 145 -8.08 -6.09 -5.26
CA TRP A 145 -8.71 -6.94 -4.25
C TRP A 145 -7.71 -7.68 -3.37
N SER A 146 -6.55 -8.08 -3.91
CA SER A 146 -5.47 -8.60 -3.05
C SER A 146 -4.89 -7.55 -2.11
N THR A 147 -4.89 -6.27 -2.50
CA THR A 147 -4.48 -5.18 -1.61
C THR A 147 -5.52 -4.92 -0.52
N VAL A 148 -6.81 -4.85 -0.87
CA VAL A 148 -7.91 -4.72 0.12
C VAL A 148 -7.83 -5.85 1.15
N PHE A 149 -7.71 -7.09 0.68
CA PHE A 149 -7.55 -8.25 1.54
C PHE A 149 -6.34 -8.15 2.48
N LEU A 150 -5.18 -7.79 1.95
CA LEU A 150 -3.96 -7.66 2.74
C LEU A 150 -4.04 -6.52 3.76
N GLU A 151 -4.57 -5.36 3.37
CA GLU A 151 -4.74 -4.21 4.25
C GLU A 151 -5.73 -4.51 5.39
N ASP A 152 -6.83 -5.19 5.10
CA ASP A 152 -7.78 -5.64 6.12
C ASP A 152 -7.05 -6.50 7.18
N LEU A 153 -6.26 -7.50 6.77
CA LEU A 153 -5.50 -8.36 7.69
C LEU A 153 -4.44 -7.59 8.50
N ILE A 154 -3.78 -6.60 7.89
CA ILE A 154 -2.83 -5.73 8.60
C ILE A 154 -3.55 -4.90 9.67
N CYS A 155 -4.73 -4.37 9.34
CA CYS A 155 -5.52 -3.51 10.22
C CYS A 155 -6.22 -4.26 11.36
N GLU A 156 -6.30 -5.59 11.32
CA GLU A 156 -6.73 -6.43 12.45
C GLU A 156 -5.73 -6.38 13.63
N ASN A 157 -4.45 -6.04 13.37
CA ASN A 157 -3.45 -6.01 14.42
C ASN A 157 -3.59 -4.76 15.32
N LYS A 158 -3.58 -4.96 16.65
CA LYS A 158 -3.72 -3.88 17.66
C LYS A 158 -2.62 -2.81 17.62
N ASN A 159 -1.45 -3.12 17.09
CA ASN A 159 -0.34 -2.18 16.94
C ASN A 159 -0.46 -1.32 15.67
N VAL A 160 -1.50 -1.57 14.86
CA VAL A 160 -1.79 -0.84 13.63
C VAL A 160 -3.00 0.08 13.83
N VAL A 161 -2.94 1.25 13.19
CA VAL A 161 -4.05 2.18 13.05
C VAL A 161 -4.25 2.46 11.54
N PRO A 162 -5.44 2.20 10.99
CA PRO A 162 -5.72 2.42 9.56
C PRO A 162 -5.77 3.90 9.19
N ILE A 163 -5.61 4.20 7.91
CA ILE A 163 -5.81 5.53 7.32
C ILE A 163 -7.19 5.56 6.64
N ILE A 164 -8.14 6.32 7.20
CA ILE A 164 -9.54 6.36 6.74
C ILE A 164 -9.70 7.06 5.37
N LYS A 165 -8.92 8.11 5.14
CA LYS A 165 -8.85 8.86 3.88
C LYS A 165 -7.40 9.04 3.54
N LYS A 166 -7.07 8.83 2.25
CA LYS A 166 -5.73 8.93 1.71
C LYS A 166 -4.94 10.12 2.26
N VAL A 167 -3.81 9.81 2.89
CA VAL A 167 -2.74 10.74 3.23
C VAL A 167 -1.55 10.38 2.36
N LYS A 168 -0.91 11.38 1.73
CA LYS A 168 0.22 11.12 0.83
C LYS A 168 1.36 10.45 1.61
N GLY A 169 1.83 9.30 1.13
CA GLY A 169 2.96 8.57 1.70
C GLY A 169 2.65 7.81 2.99
N VAL A 170 1.37 7.60 3.33
CA VAL A 170 0.95 6.86 4.52
C VAL A 170 -0.26 6.00 4.21
N ASP A 171 -0.10 4.69 4.34
CA ASP A 171 -1.17 3.70 4.19
C ASP A 171 -1.68 3.24 5.56
N VAL A 172 -0.77 3.06 6.53
CA VAL A 172 -1.10 2.73 7.93
C VAL A 172 -0.15 3.41 8.91
N ILE A 173 -0.50 3.41 10.20
CA ILE A 173 0.40 3.77 11.29
C ILE A 173 0.66 2.51 12.11
N TRP A 174 1.90 2.04 12.13
CA TRP A 174 2.32 0.85 12.86
C TRP A 174 3.32 1.24 13.96
N ASN A 175 3.07 0.83 15.21
CA ASN A 175 3.90 1.23 16.35
C ASN A 175 4.14 2.75 16.41
N GLU A 176 3.07 3.52 16.22
CA GLU A 176 3.11 4.99 16.19
C GLU A 176 4.02 5.58 15.09
N GLN A 177 4.34 4.82 14.05
CA GLN A 177 5.13 5.26 12.90
C GLN A 177 4.28 5.21 11.61
N PRO A 178 4.14 6.33 10.89
CA PRO A 178 3.44 6.34 9.60
C PRO A 178 4.28 5.62 8.55
N VAL A 179 3.65 4.70 7.81
CA VAL A 179 4.31 3.90 6.77
C VAL A 179 3.46 3.78 5.50
N ASP A 180 4.13 3.83 4.36
CA ASP A 180 3.63 3.45 3.04
C ASP A 180 3.90 1.96 2.82
N ILE A 181 2.86 1.17 2.54
CA ILE A 181 2.99 -0.27 2.28
C ILE A 181 3.32 -0.46 0.80
N LYS A 182 4.28 -1.35 0.53
CA LYS A 182 4.66 -1.72 -0.83
C LYS A 182 4.82 -3.23 -0.94
N VAL A 183 3.82 -3.86 -1.57
CA VAL A 183 3.92 -5.28 -1.96
C VAL A 183 4.72 -5.37 -3.25
N THR A 184 5.84 -6.10 -3.22
CA THR A 184 6.76 -6.17 -4.36
C THR A 184 7.48 -7.51 -4.41
N ASN A 185 8.16 -7.76 -5.53
CA ASN A 185 9.21 -8.76 -5.64
C ASN A 185 10.58 -8.10 -5.43
N LEU A 186 11.63 -8.91 -5.25
CA LEU A 186 12.99 -8.43 -5.32
C LEU A 186 13.30 -7.87 -6.72
N PRO A 187 14.05 -6.76 -6.83
CA PRO A 187 14.45 -6.23 -8.13
C PRO A 187 15.36 -7.23 -8.83
N LYS A 188 15.31 -7.30 -10.16
CA LYS A 188 16.16 -8.21 -10.96
C LYS A 188 17.65 -7.96 -10.67
N GLU A 189 17.99 -6.73 -10.36
CA GLU A 189 19.32 -6.27 -9.97
C GLU A 189 19.85 -6.96 -8.71
N TRP A 190 18.99 -7.40 -7.79
CA TRP A 190 19.41 -8.19 -6.64
C TRP A 190 20.13 -9.47 -7.06
N PHE A 191 19.57 -10.17 -8.05
CA PHE A 191 20.06 -11.48 -8.49
C PHE A 191 21.25 -11.40 -9.46
N LYS A 192 21.55 -10.22 -10.02
CA LYS A 192 22.69 -10.04 -10.95
C LYS A 192 24.03 -10.34 -10.27
N ASP A 193 24.13 -10.07 -8.98
CA ASP A 193 25.32 -10.34 -8.16
C ASP A 193 25.33 -11.78 -7.60
N LYS A 194 24.58 -12.71 -8.19
CA LYS A 194 24.37 -14.10 -7.74
C LYS A 194 23.78 -14.22 -6.33
N ARG A 195 23.17 -13.15 -5.81
CA ARG A 195 22.53 -13.20 -4.49
C ARG A 195 21.28 -14.06 -4.50
N THR A 196 21.01 -14.68 -3.36
CA THR A 196 19.86 -15.57 -3.17
C THR A 196 18.71 -14.89 -2.41
N ILE A 197 17.55 -15.54 -2.39
CA ILE A 197 16.44 -15.14 -1.51
C ILE A 197 16.80 -15.32 -0.03
N ASP A 198 17.58 -16.34 0.32
CA ASP A 198 17.98 -16.59 1.71
C ASP A 198 18.95 -15.51 2.22
N GLU A 199 19.81 -14.99 1.34
CA GLU A 199 20.62 -13.81 1.64
C GLU A 199 19.77 -12.55 1.79
N ALA A 200 18.69 -12.41 1.03
CA ALA A 200 17.77 -11.28 1.17
C ALA A 200 17.09 -11.29 2.54
N ILE A 201 16.59 -12.46 2.98
CA ILE A 201 15.96 -12.67 4.29
C ILE A 201 16.93 -12.33 5.43
N LYS A 202 18.21 -12.70 5.28
CA LYS A 202 19.26 -12.39 6.28
C LYS A 202 19.67 -10.91 6.29
N ASN A 203 19.37 -10.15 5.23
CA ASN A 203 19.83 -8.76 5.06
C ASN A 203 18.68 -7.79 4.69
N PRO A 204 17.63 -7.66 5.51
CA PRO A 204 16.44 -6.85 5.20
C PRO A 204 16.75 -5.37 4.91
N ILE A 205 17.71 -4.76 5.62
CA ILE A 205 18.10 -3.35 5.41
C ILE A 205 18.73 -3.16 4.01
N LEU A 206 19.59 -4.10 3.59
CA LEU A 206 20.20 -4.06 2.27
C LEU A 206 19.14 -4.25 1.17
N VAL A 207 18.15 -5.10 1.43
CA VAL A 207 17.01 -5.30 0.54
C VAL A 207 16.18 -4.03 0.40
N ALA A 208 15.83 -3.38 1.52
CA ALA A 208 15.13 -2.10 1.51
C ALA A 208 15.91 -1.05 0.70
N LYS A 209 17.24 -0.96 0.89
CA LYS A 209 18.10 -0.09 0.09
C LYS A 209 17.95 -0.37 -1.41
N TYR A 210 18.07 -1.63 -1.84
CA TYR A 210 17.88 -2.00 -3.24
C TYR A 210 16.50 -1.58 -3.77
N LEU A 211 15.43 -1.79 -2.99
CA LEU A 211 14.08 -1.41 -3.38
C LEU A 211 13.92 0.11 -3.57
N TYR A 212 14.58 0.93 -2.74
CA TYR A 212 14.61 2.37 -2.93
C TYR A 212 15.50 2.82 -4.11
N GLU A 213 16.66 2.18 -4.35
CA GLU A 213 17.57 2.57 -5.42
C GLU A 213 17.03 2.21 -6.82
N TYR A 214 16.30 1.09 -6.92
CA TYR A 214 15.79 0.56 -8.19
C TYR A 214 14.30 0.82 -8.43
N GLN A 215 13.72 1.83 -7.74
CA GLN A 215 12.35 2.26 -8.01
C GLN A 215 12.21 2.94 -9.39
N GLY A 216 11.03 2.83 -10.01
CA GLY A 216 10.76 3.47 -11.29
C GLY A 216 10.65 4.99 -11.17
N GLU A 217 11.11 5.73 -12.18
CA GLU A 217 11.18 7.20 -12.18
C GLU A 217 9.84 7.89 -11.91
N ALA A 218 8.76 7.41 -12.55
CA ALA A 218 7.40 7.91 -12.31
C ALA A 218 6.84 7.53 -10.92
N ARG A 219 7.52 6.68 -10.15
CA ARG A 219 7.11 6.16 -8.85
C ARG A 219 8.14 6.46 -7.76
N PHE A 220 9.07 7.37 -8.03
CA PHE A 220 10.05 7.77 -7.04
C PHE A 220 9.37 8.35 -5.79
N GLY A 221 9.78 7.85 -4.63
CA GLY A 221 9.45 8.42 -3.34
C GLY A 221 10.50 8.03 -2.30
N ASP A 222 10.70 8.92 -1.35
CA ASP A 222 11.59 8.80 -0.19
C ASP A 222 10.81 8.75 1.13
N ASP A 223 9.52 8.43 1.05
CA ASP A 223 8.65 8.16 2.20
C ASP A 223 9.14 6.94 2.98
N ASN A 224 8.78 6.86 4.27
CA ASN A 224 9.02 5.67 5.08
C ASN A 224 8.16 4.51 4.57
N ARG A 225 8.77 3.36 4.28
CA ARG A 225 8.08 2.23 3.64
C ARG A 225 8.18 0.94 4.42
N LEU A 226 7.07 0.21 4.44
CA LEU A 226 7.06 -1.21 4.81
C LEU A 226 6.96 -2.03 3.53
N PHE A 227 8.03 -2.73 3.19
CA PHE A 227 8.04 -3.61 2.03
C PHE A 227 7.52 -4.99 2.41
N ILE A 228 6.51 -5.47 1.69
CA ILE A 228 6.03 -6.85 1.79
C ILE A 228 6.55 -7.57 0.55
N LEU A 229 7.61 -8.35 0.73
CA LEU A 229 8.20 -9.17 -0.32
C LEU A 229 7.51 -10.51 -0.39
N ILE A 230 6.98 -10.82 -1.56
CA ILE A 230 6.43 -12.15 -1.87
C ILE A 230 7.42 -12.89 -2.77
N TYR A 231 7.69 -14.16 -2.48
CA TYR A 231 8.58 -14.96 -3.33
C TYR A 231 8.25 -16.45 -3.24
N ASP A 232 8.00 -17.09 -4.37
CA ASP A 232 7.88 -18.55 -4.47
C ASP A 232 9.25 -19.13 -4.87
N LYS A 233 9.88 -19.90 -3.97
CA LYS A 233 11.19 -20.50 -4.21
C LYS A 233 11.16 -21.55 -5.31
N SER A 234 10.03 -22.24 -5.47
CA SER A 234 9.87 -23.29 -6.46
C SER A 234 9.56 -22.74 -7.85
N ASN A 235 8.79 -21.64 -7.90
CA ASN A 235 8.37 -21.02 -9.15
C ASN A 235 8.31 -19.48 -9.03
N PRO A 236 9.44 -18.78 -9.16
CA PRO A 236 9.50 -17.33 -8.94
C PRO A 236 8.54 -16.51 -9.82
N SER A 237 8.21 -16.97 -11.04
CA SER A 237 7.24 -16.28 -11.90
C SER A 237 5.81 -16.33 -11.37
N GLU A 238 5.51 -17.27 -10.49
CA GLU A 238 4.20 -17.47 -9.86
C GLU A 238 4.09 -16.83 -8.46
N SER A 239 5.10 -16.07 -8.02
CA SER A 239 5.09 -15.38 -6.71
C SER A 239 3.85 -14.49 -6.51
N TRP A 240 3.22 -14.01 -7.58
CA TRP A 240 1.97 -13.24 -7.51
C TRP A 240 0.79 -14.03 -6.93
N LYS A 241 0.80 -15.37 -7.00
CA LYS A 241 -0.21 -16.24 -6.39
C LYS A 241 -0.12 -16.28 -4.87
N ILE A 242 1.00 -15.88 -4.27
CA ILE A 242 1.11 -15.73 -2.81
C ILE A 242 0.09 -14.70 -2.29
N LYS A 243 -0.24 -13.68 -3.10
CA LYS A 243 -1.22 -12.63 -2.75
C LYS A 243 -2.64 -13.14 -2.44
N ARG A 244 -2.96 -14.38 -2.81
CA ARG A 244 -4.24 -15.04 -2.52
C ARG A 244 -4.10 -16.27 -1.62
N ASP A 245 -2.90 -16.53 -1.08
CA ASP A 245 -2.68 -17.60 -0.11
C ASP A 245 -3.04 -17.09 1.29
N TYR A 246 -4.32 -17.23 1.66
CA TYR A 246 -4.90 -16.63 2.87
C TYR A 246 -4.13 -17.01 4.14
N GLU A 247 -3.92 -18.31 4.35
CA GLU A 247 -3.28 -18.82 5.56
C GLU A 247 -1.82 -18.35 5.66
N LEU A 248 -1.09 -18.38 4.53
CA LEU A 248 0.29 -17.92 4.49
C LEU A 248 0.39 -16.42 4.78
N ILE A 249 -0.47 -15.59 4.17
CA ILE A 249 -0.47 -14.14 4.42
C ILE A 249 -0.86 -13.84 5.86
N LYS A 250 -1.98 -14.39 6.34
CA LYS A 250 -2.49 -14.13 7.69
C LYS A 250 -1.45 -14.46 8.76
N LYS A 251 -0.80 -15.63 8.63
CA LYS A 251 0.26 -16.03 9.55
C LYS A 251 1.42 -15.02 9.56
N ASN A 252 2.00 -14.74 8.39
CA ASN A 252 3.18 -13.87 8.30
C ASN A 252 2.87 -12.41 8.69
N VAL A 253 1.71 -11.88 8.28
CA VAL A 253 1.25 -10.55 8.67
C VAL A 253 1.02 -10.48 10.19
N GLY A 254 0.32 -11.46 10.76
CA GLY A 254 0.07 -11.51 12.20
C GLY A 254 1.36 -11.53 13.02
N GLU A 255 2.30 -12.41 12.68
CA GLU A 255 3.61 -12.52 13.36
C GLU A 255 4.45 -11.24 13.21
N PHE A 256 4.42 -10.60 12.04
CA PHE A 256 5.23 -9.42 11.77
C PHE A 256 4.72 -8.18 12.49
N PHE A 257 3.41 -7.89 12.42
CA PHE A 257 2.85 -6.66 12.98
C PHE A 257 2.67 -6.70 14.51
N GLU A 258 2.74 -7.87 15.14
CA GLU A 258 2.76 -8.00 16.60
C GLU A 258 4.08 -7.48 17.22
N GLN A 259 5.15 -7.39 16.43
CA GLN A 259 6.45 -6.90 16.89
C GLN A 259 6.36 -5.43 17.31
N LYS A 260 6.99 -5.10 18.45
CA LYS A 260 7.16 -3.72 18.93
C LYS A 260 8.55 -3.23 18.57
N VAL A 261 8.71 -2.82 17.32
CA VAL A 261 10.00 -2.41 16.74
C VAL A 261 9.89 -1.05 16.06
N GLU A 262 11.02 -0.35 16.00
CA GLU A 262 11.20 0.84 15.17
C GLU A 262 11.60 0.47 13.74
N LEU A 263 11.31 1.36 12.79
CA LEU A 263 11.77 1.23 11.42
C LEU A 263 13.29 1.44 11.32
N ASP A 264 13.96 0.67 10.45
CA ASP A 264 15.40 0.78 10.25
C ASP A 264 15.73 1.97 9.34
N ALA A 265 16.75 2.76 9.68
CA ALA A 265 17.24 3.82 8.81
C ALA A 265 17.90 3.22 7.54
N VAL A 266 17.50 3.72 6.37
CA VAL A 266 18.00 3.28 5.06
C VAL A 266 18.53 4.49 4.30
N ASN A 267 19.85 4.51 4.11
CA ASN A 267 20.52 5.47 3.24
C ASN A 267 20.66 4.90 1.84
N PHE A 268 20.20 5.64 0.83
CA PHE A 268 20.18 5.17 -0.55
C PHE A 268 20.47 6.29 -1.55
N SER A 269 21.00 5.90 -2.70
CA SER A 269 21.29 6.82 -3.80
C SER A 269 20.30 6.64 -4.94
N TYR A 270 19.66 7.73 -5.37
CA TYR A 270 18.73 7.68 -6.50
C TYR A 270 19.03 8.75 -7.56
N GLY A 271 18.83 8.39 -8.84
CA GLY A 271 19.01 9.26 -9.99
C GLY A 271 19.95 8.69 -11.06
N LYS A 272 19.53 8.76 -12.34
CA LYS A 272 20.30 8.23 -13.48
C LYS A 272 21.47 9.12 -13.90
N LYS A 273 21.26 10.44 -13.95
CA LYS A 273 22.27 11.42 -14.41
C LYS A 273 23.11 11.99 -13.28
N GLN A 274 22.49 12.22 -12.12
CA GLN A 274 23.16 12.67 -10.90
C GLN A 274 22.55 11.89 -9.74
N LYS A 275 23.39 11.12 -9.03
CA LYS A 275 22.97 10.38 -7.84
C LYS A 275 22.84 11.35 -6.68
N LYS A 276 21.62 11.55 -6.20
CA LYS A 276 21.35 12.27 -4.95
C LYS A 276 21.23 11.27 -3.81
N GLN A 277 21.68 11.66 -2.62
CA GLN A 277 21.54 10.87 -1.40
C GLN A 277 20.20 11.15 -0.74
N TYR A 278 19.55 10.11 -0.26
CA TYR A 278 18.28 10.15 0.44
C TYR A 278 18.34 9.28 1.70
N GLN A 279 17.50 9.60 2.67
CA GLN A 279 17.32 8.83 3.89
C GLN A 279 15.83 8.61 4.15
N ALA A 280 15.44 7.34 4.25
CA ALA A 280 14.12 6.90 4.67
C ALA A 280 14.23 5.92 5.84
N HIS A 281 13.11 5.58 6.47
CA HIS A 281 13.03 4.49 7.43
C HIS A 281 12.15 3.37 6.89
N SER A 282 12.55 2.12 7.10
CA SER A 282 11.88 0.98 6.48
C SER A 282 11.98 -0.30 7.30
N LYS A 283 11.04 -1.22 7.03
CA LYS A 283 11.11 -2.62 7.41
C LYS A 283 10.70 -3.49 6.23
N VAL A 284 11.13 -4.75 6.25
CA VAL A 284 10.84 -5.72 5.21
C VAL A 284 10.21 -6.96 5.82
N LEU A 285 8.98 -7.26 5.42
CA LEU A 285 8.30 -8.52 5.66
C LEU A 285 8.54 -9.44 4.47
N PHE A 286 9.04 -10.65 4.71
CA PHE A 286 9.18 -11.68 3.68
C PHE A 286 8.08 -12.73 3.84
N ILE A 287 7.27 -12.93 2.80
CA ILE A 287 6.29 -14.00 2.68
C ILE A 287 6.78 -14.94 1.59
N VAL A 288 7.39 -16.05 2.00
CA VAL A 288 8.09 -16.96 1.10
C VAL A 288 7.43 -18.33 1.13
N LYS A 289 7.22 -18.89 -0.07
CA LYS A 289 6.63 -20.21 -0.30
C LYS A 289 7.66 -21.16 -0.89
#